data_AF-A0A9R0YLE8-F1
#
_entry.id   AF-A0A9R0YLE8-F1
#
_cell.length_a   1.000
_cell.length_b   1.000
_cell.length_c   1.000
_cell.angle_alpha   90.00
_cell.angle_beta   90.00
_cell.angle_gamma   90.00
#
_symmetry.space_group_name_H-M   'P 1'
#
loop_
_entity.id
_entity.type
_entity.pdbx_description
1 polymer ?
#
loop_
_entity_poly.entity_id
_entity_poly.type
_entity_poly.pdbx_seq_one_letter_code
_entity_poly.pdbx_strand_id
1 'polypeptide(L)'
;MATTSCTSPFTSTAALSASQPASPSSKRFLPFPSRPPRPGTRVRADSLREWSEFEDAVESKDLSRALRFLQSVEPASYPEASTNAATQVALPLSPGRDWEVLDTCIDADDMRLVGRAYQFLSDRGVLANFGKCKNIVLEGPREVTPTILKEMTGLEAAKLAPKKWGLSGNSRYVLATFFGGASFLLTQGVDVRPNLAAILALATADALFLGGTCAAQISCFWPPYKRRVLVHEAGHLLTAYLMGCPIRGVILDPFVALRMGIQGQAGTQFWDAKMEKELGEGHLSSTAFDRYCMILFAGIAAEALVYGEAEGGENDENLFRSLCVLLDPPLSVAQMANRARWSVMQSYNLLKWHKKAHRAAVKALESGHGLSIVVRRIEEAIASDR
;
A
#
# COMPACT_ATOMS: atom_id res chain seq x y z
N MET A 1 -19.87 -25.61 -37.92
CA MET A 1 -19.07 -26.59 -38.68
C MET A 1 -18.18 -27.33 -37.68
N ALA A 2 -18.40 -28.65 -37.56
CA ALA A 2 -17.58 -29.72 -36.96
C ALA A 2 -16.86 -29.47 -35.60
N THR A 3 -17.29 -30.00 -34.44
CA THR A 3 -17.13 -31.39 -33.90
C THR A 3 -15.68 -31.87 -33.84
N THR A 4 -15.08 -32.16 -32.67
CA THR A 4 -15.07 -33.45 -31.93
C THR A 4 -14.05 -33.30 -30.76
N SER A 5 -14.33 -33.52 -29.47
CA SER A 5 -14.71 -34.72 -28.67
C SER A 5 -13.52 -35.52 -28.10
N CYS A 6 -13.55 -35.69 -26.75
CA CYS A 6 -13.16 -36.89 -25.97
C CYS A 6 -11.65 -37.27 -25.97
N THR A 7 -11.02 -37.87 -24.96
CA THR A 7 -11.48 -38.76 -23.86
C THR A 7 -10.27 -39.01 -22.94
N SER A 8 -10.51 -39.22 -21.64
CA SER A 8 -9.65 -40.01 -20.75
C SER A 8 -9.87 -41.52 -20.97
N PRO A 9 -8.91 -42.37 -20.60
CA PRO A 9 -9.29 -43.56 -19.80
C PRO A 9 -8.23 -44.10 -18.79
N PHE A 10 -8.76 -44.54 -17.63
CA PHE A 10 -8.56 -45.83 -16.94
C PHE A 10 -7.22 -46.29 -16.28
N THR A 11 -7.28 -46.41 -14.93
CA THR A 11 -7.01 -47.56 -14.02
C THR A 11 -5.78 -48.49 -14.18
N SER A 12 -5.14 -48.88 -13.05
CA SER A 12 -5.41 -50.17 -12.35
C SER A 12 -4.44 -50.50 -11.18
N THR A 13 -5.03 -51.04 -10.08
CA THR A 13 -4.61 -52.07 -9.07
C THR A 13 -3.17 -52.09 -8.49
N ALA A 14 -2.93 -52.04 -7.16
CA ALA A 14 -3.27 -52.93 -6.02
C ALA A 14 -2.28 -54.09 -5.76
N ALA A 15 -1.71 -54.16 -4.54
CA ALA A 15 -1.87 -55.25 -3.56
C ALA A 15 -0.63 -55.59 -2.68
N LEU A 16 -0.87 -55.69 -1.35
CA LEU A 16 -0.41 -56.70 -0.34
C LEU A 16 1.11 -56.86 -0.07
N SER A 17 1.63 -57.30 1.09
CA SER A 17 1.25 -57.54 2.49
C SER A 17 2.48 -58.21 3.17
N ALA A 18 2.59 -58.15 4.50
CA ALA A 18 3.14 -59.18 5.43
C ALA A 18 4.15 -58.71 6.51
N SER A 19 3.60 -58.52 7.72
CA SER A 19 3.95 -59.14 9.03
C SER A 19 5.41 -59.53 9.40
N GLN A 20 5.91 -58.87 10.46
CA GLN A 20 6.41 -59.35 11.79
C GLN A 20 6.71 -60.86 12.02
N PRO A 21 7.68 -61.24 12.91
CA PRO A 21 7.45 -61.27 14.38
C PRO A 21 8.67 -61.00 15.31
N ALA A 22 8.42 -61.20 16.60
CA ALA A 22 9.05 -60.63 17.80
C ALA A 22 10.20 -61.43 18.47
N SER A 23 10.99 -60.68 19.29
CA SER A 23 11.69 -60.92 20.58
C SER A 23 12.17 -62.33 21.05
N PRO A 24 13.22 -62.42 21.91
CA PRO A 24 12.98 -62.37 23.37
C PRO A 24 14.10 -61.72 24.25
N SER A 25 13.75 -61.57 25.54
CA SER A 25 14.45 -61.01 26.71
C SER A 25 15.79 -61.66 27.12
N SER A 26 16.68 -60.94 27.84
CA SER A 26 16.86 -61.06 29.31
C SER A 26 18.06 -60.28 29.92
N LYS A 27 17.87 -59.85 31.18
CA LYS A 27 18.82 -59.58 32.30
C LYS A 27 19.47 -58.18 32.49
N ARG A 28 18.86 -57.45 33.45
CA ARG A 28 19.40 -56.58 34.52
C ARG A 28 20.92 -56.41 34.62
N PHE A 29 21.38 -55.15 34.65
CA PHE A 29 22.36 -54.61 35.61
C PHE A 29 22.14 -53.08 35.75
N LEU A 30 21.93 -52.60 36.98
CA LEU A 30 22.17 -51.19 37.39
C LEU A 30 23.52 -51.19 38.11
N PRO A 31 24.38 -50.15 38.00
CA PRO A 31 24.18 -48.99 38.88
C PRO A 31 24.74 -47.61 38.42
N PHE A 32 24.28 -46.59 39.15
CA PHE A 32 24.77 -45.21 39.36
C PHE A 32 24.53 -44.09 38.31
N PRO A 33 24.15 -42.87 38.76
CA PRO A 33 23.66 -41.80 37.91
C PRO A 33 24.81 -40.97 37.32
N SER A 34 24.90 -40.91 35.99
CA SER A 34 25.74 -39.93 35.30
C SER A 34 25.01 -38.59 35.29
N ARG A 35 25.59 -37.62 36.01
CA ARG A 35 25.21 -36.21 36.07
C ARG A 35 24.98 -35.64 34.66
N PRO A 36 23.91 -34.86 34.39
CA PRO A 36 23.73 -34.25 33.08
C PRO A 36 24.88 -33.26 32.81
N PRO A 37 25.29 -33.09 31.54
CA PRO A 37 26.31 -32.11 31.19
C PRO A 37 25.82 -30.73 31.60
N ARG A 38 26.69 -29.98 32.28
CA ARG A 38 26.46 -28.56 32.57
C ARG A 38 26.16 -27.87 31.23
N PRO A 39 25.12 -27.03 31.12
CA PRO A 39 24.97 -26.20 29.94
C PRO A 39 26.24 -25.37 29.84
N GLY A 40 26.98 -25.56 28.75
CA GLY A 40 28.10 -24.73 28.41
C GLY A 40 27.66 -23.28 28.47
N THR A 41 28.46 -22.46 29.15
CA THR A 41 28.42 -21.01 29.06
C THR A 41 28.29 -20.66 27.58
N ARG A 42 27.10 -20.23 27.15
CA ARG A 42 26.88 -19.82 25.76
C ARG A 42 27.87 -18.70 25.48
N VAL A 43 28.67 -18.96 24.46
CA VAL A 43 29.71 -18.11 23.92
C VAL A 43 29.09 -16.75 23.61
N ARG A 44 29.70 -15.73 24.19
CA ARG A 44 29.49 -14.32 23.86
C ARG A 44 30.20 -14.06 22.52
N ALA A 45 29.47 -14.24 21.42
CA ALA A 45 29.84 -13.90 20.04
C ALA A 45 28.53 -13.92 19.22
N ASP A 46 28.11 -12.96 18.40
CA ASP A 46 28.59 -11.62 18.07
C ASP A 46 27.35 -10.86 17.58
N SER A 47 26.87 -9.86 18.33
CA SER A 47 25.72 -9.03 17.93
C SER A 47 25.95 -8.26 16.62
N LEU A 48 27.14 -8.31 16.03
CA LEU A 48 27.44 -7.68 14.75
C LEU A 48 27.20 -8.63 13.57
N ARG A 49 27.46 -9.94 13.72
CA ARG A 49 27.24 -10.92 12.66
C ARG A 49 25.76 -11.24 12.47
N GLU A 50 25.03 -11.39 13.57
CA GLU A 50 23.58 -11.64 13.53
C GLU A 50 22.86 -10.46 12.87
N TRP A 51 23.21 -9.23 13.26
CA TRP A 51 22.61 -8.03 12.65
C TRP A 51 23.05 -7.79 11.21
N SER A 52 24.21 -8.31 10.79
CA SER A 52 24.58 -8.34 9.37
C SER A 52 23.64 -9.23 8.54
N GLU A 53 23.06 -10.29 9.11
CA GLU A 53 22.06 -11.11 8.40
C GLU A 53 20.74 -10.36 8.20
N PHE A 54 20.38 -9.50 9.16
CA PHE A 54 19.22 -8.62 9.03
C PHE A 54 19.47 -7.52 8.00
N GLU A 55 20.62 -6.85 8.06
CA GLU A 55 21.02 -5.83 7.08
C GLU A 55 21.04 -6.42 5.66
N ASP A 56 21.61 -7.61 5.48
CA ASP A 56 21.59 -8.35 4.21
C ASP A 56 20.16 -8.66 3.75
N ALA A 57 19.27 -9.08 4.67
CA ALA A 57 17.86 -9.32 4.34
C ALA A 57 17.10 -8.02 3.97
N VAL A 58 17.43 -6.90 4.60
CA VAL A 58 16.85 -5.59 4.27
C VAL A 58 17.36 -5.09 2.92
N GLU A 59 18.66 -5.22 2.67
CA GLU A 59 19.28 -4.85 1.40
C GLU A 59 18.77 -5.72 0.24
N SER A 60 18.60 -7.03 0.48
CA SER A 60 17.99 -7.96 -0.47
C SER A 60 16.46 -7.86 -0.53
N LYS A 61 15.85 -7.00 0.32
CA LYS A 61 14.40 -6.83 0.49
C LYS A 61 13.62 -8.13 0.70
N ASP A 62 14.22 -9.08 1.41
CA ASP A 62 13.55 -10.32 1.80
C ASP A 62 12.78 -10.13 3.11
N LEU A 63 11.50 -9.76 2.98
CA LEU A 63 10.60 -9.55 4.13
C LEU A 63 10.48 -10.80 5.01
N SER A 64 10.46 -12.00 4.41
CA SER A 64 10.31 -13.25 5.15
C SER A 64 11.52 -13.52 6.04
N ARG A 65 12.72 -13.27 5.52
CA ARG A 65 13.98 -13.44 6.26
C ARG A 65 14.16 -12.35 7.31
N ALA A 66 13.90 -11.09 6.96
CA ALA A 66 13.97 -9.96 7.89
C ALA A 66 13.01 -10.15 9.08
N LEU A 67 11.75 -10.54 8.81
CA LEU A 67 10.77 -10.78 9.88
C LEU A 67 11.13 -11.99 10.75
N ARG A 68 11.59 -13.10 10.15
CA ARG A 68 12.06 -14.28 10.90
C ARG A 68 13.24 -13.95 11.81
N PHE A 69 14.17 -13.14 11.32
CA PHE A 69 15.30 -12.69 12.14
C PHE A 69 14.81 -11.90 13.35
N LEU A 70 13.95 -10.88 13.14
CA LEU A 70 13.40 -10.07 14.23
C LEU A 70 12.64 -10.91 15.27
N GLN A 71 11.92 -11.94 14.82
CA GLN A 71 11.25 -12.90 15.71
C GLN A 71 12.23 -13.83 16.44
N SER A 72 13.36 -14.20 15.83
CA SER A 72 14.36 -15.09 16.44
C SER A 72 15.26 -14.41 17.48
N VAL A 73 15.47 -13.10 17.35
CA VAL A 73 16.20 -12.29 18.33
C VAL A 73 15.32 -12.01 19.56
N GLU A 74 14.03 -12.38 19.50
CA GLU A 74 13.09 -12.27 20.60
C GLU A 74 13.28 -13.41 21.63
N PRO A 75 13.37 -13.10 22.93
CA PRO A 75 13.14 -14.12 23.95
C PRO A 75 11.66 -14.51 23.92
N ALA A 76 11.37 -15.79 23.70
CA ALA A 76 10.01 -16.36 23.77
C ALA A 76 9.24 -15.74 24.96
N SER A 77 8.15 -15.03 24.64
CA SER A 77 7.34 -14.30 25.61
C SER A 77 6.94 -15.18 26.80
N TYR A 78 7.20 -14.64 27.99
CA TYR A 78 6.82 -15.13 29.32
C TYR A 78 5.47 -15.87 29.36
N PRO A 79 5.42 -17.14 29.81
CA PRO A 79 4.23 -17.66 30.46
C PRO A 79 4.18 -17.08 31.88
N GLU A 80 3.02 -16.50 32.24
CA GLU A 80 2.73 -16.08 33.60
C GLU A 80 2.98 -17.22 34.60
N ALA A 81 3.55 -16.83 35.74
CA ALA A 81 3.68 -17.60 36.97
C ALA A 81 4.54 -18.87 36.92
N SER A 82 5.85 -18.72 37.10
CA SER A 82 6.59 -19.61 38.01
C SER A 82 7.77 -18.87 38.65
N THR A 83 7.81 -18.96 39.97
CA THR A 83 8.83 -18.41 40.85
C THR A 83 10.23 -18.96 40.57
N ASN A 84 11.22 -18.07 40.73
CA ASN A 84 12.65 -18.30 40.99
C ASN A 84 13.65 -18.17 39.82
N ALA A 85 14.49 -17.14 39.98
CA ALA A 85 15.93 -17.10 39.71
C ALA A 85 16.45 -17.30 38.27
N ALA A 86 16.55 -16.19 37.53
CA ALA A 86 17.79 -15.67 36.94
C ALA A 86 17.41 -14.48 36.06
N THR A 87 17.61 -13.26 36.54
CA THR A 87 17.38 -12.05 35.76
C THR A 87 18.41 -11.97 34.64
N GLN A 88 18.08 -12.57 33.48
CA GLN A 88 18.72 -12.20 32.22
C GLN A 88 18.22 -10.80 31.89
N VAL A 89 19.06 -9.82 32.15
CA VAL A 89 18.86 -8.45 31.66
C VAL A 89 18.96 -8.53 30.14
N ALA A 90 17.80 -8.49 29.48
CA ALA A 90 17.70 -8.37 28.03
C ALA A 90 18.42 -7.08 27.60
N LEU A 91 19.32 -7.18 26.63
CA LEU A 91 19.87 -6.00 25.97
C LEU A 91 18.72 -5.30 25.23
N PRO A 92 18.49 -3.99 25.43
CA PRO A 92 17.55 -3.27 24.60
C PRO A 92 18.04 -3.34 23.16
N LEU A 93 17.20 -3.87 22.27
CA LEU A 93 17.38 -3.74 20.82
C LEU A 93 17.70 -2.28 20.49
N SER A 94 18.73 -2.06 19.67
CA SER A 94 19.18 -0.73 19.28
C SER A 94 17.99 0.13 18.83
N PRO A 95 17.66 1.23 19.52
CA PRO A 95 16.46 2.01 19.23
C PRO A 95 16.58 2.62 17.83
N GLY A 96 15.79 2.11 16.89
CA GLY A 96 15.67 2.66 15.53
C GLY A 96 15.68 1.66 14.37
N ARG A 97 16.19 0.42 14.56
CA ARG A 97 16.31 -0.57 13.47
C ARG A 97 15.02 -1.34 13.17
N ASP A 98 14.06 -1.34 14.08
CA ASP A 98 12.81 -2.10 13.94
C ASP A 98 11.98 -1.65 12.73
N TRP A 99 12.10 -0.39 12.33
CA TRP A 99 11.33 0.18 11.21
C TRP A 99 11.82 -0.30 9.85
N GLU A 100 13.08 -0.71 9.73
CA GLU A 100 13.74 -1.06 8.46
C GLU A 100 13.06 -2.26 7.78
N VAL A 101 12.39 -3.12 8.54
CA VAL A 101 11.57 -4.21 7.98
C VAL A 101 10.48 -3.68 7.04
N LEU A 102 9.98 -2.46 7.24
CA LEU A 102 8.98 -1.84 6.36
C LEU A 102 9.53 -1.55 4.96
N ASP A 103 10.83 -1.34 4.81
CA ASP A 103 11.44 -1.13 3.48
C ASP A 103 11.47 -2.40 2.64
N THR A 104 11.44 -3.57 3.29
CA THR A 104 11.37 -4.87 2.62
C THR A 104 9.97 -5.20 2.09
N CYS A 105 8.94 -4.49 2.55
CA CYS A 105 7.56 -4.73 2.12
C CYS A 105 7.34 -4.47 0.63
N ILE A 106 8.12 -3.57 0.00
CA ILE A 106 7.89 -3.16 -1.38
C ILE A 106 7.97 -4.33 -2.38
N ASP A 107 8.86 -5.28 -2.14
CA ASP A 107 9.10 -6.44 -3.02
C ASP A 107 8.37 -7.71 -2.52
N ALA A 108 7.56 -7.62 -1.47
CA ALA A 108 6.85 -8.76 -0.91
C ALA A 108 5.63 -9.18 -1.76
N ASP A 109 5.65 -10.38 -2.33
CA ASP A 109 4.53 -10.90 -3.13
C ASP A 109 3.27 -11.21 -2.30
N ASP A 110 3.45 -11.63 -1.04
CA ASP A 110 2.34 -11.96 -0.14
C ASP A 110 1.98 -10.78 0.77
N MET A 111 0.83 -10.16 0.51
CA MET A 111 0.30 -9.04 1.32
C MET A 111 -0.03 -9.45 2.76
N ARG A 112 -0.27 -10.74 3.04
CA ARG A 112 -0.47 -11.24 4.41
C ARG A 112 0.82 -11.15 5.23
N LEU A 113 1.97 -11.33 4.58
CA LEU A 113 3.27 -11.16 5.22
C LEU A 113 3.52 -9.68 5.57
N VAL A 114 3.16 -8.76 4.66
CA VAL A 114 3.15 -7.32 4.95
C VAL A 114 2.27 -7.04 6.17
N GLY A 115 1.07 -7.61 6.23
CA GLY A 115 0.20 -7.51 7.39
C GLY A 115 0.84 -8.01 8.70
N ARG A 116 1.54 -9.15 8.66
CA ARG A 116 2.27 -9.68 9.82
C ARG A 116 3.39 -8.75 10.28
N ALA A 117 4.10 -8.10 9.37
CA ALA A 117 5.14 -7.14 9.72
C ALA A 117 4.57 -5.92 10.45
N TYR A 118 3.45 -5.35 9.97
CA TYR A 118 2.77 -4.27 10.65
C TYR A 118 2.22 -4.70 12.02
N GLN A 119 1.64 -5.89 12.11
CA GLN A 119 1.17 -6.45 13.39
C GLN A 119 2.32 -6.58 14.39
N PHE A 120 3.45 -7.17 13.95
CA PHE A 120 4.65 -7.32 14.77
C PHE A 120 5.17 -5.98 15.32
N LEU A 121 5.25 -4.95 14.48
CA LEU A 121 5.69 -3.62 14.92
C LEU A 121 4.65 -2.92 15.82
N SER A 122 3.36 -3.14 15.56
CA SER A 122 2.27 -2.62 16.40
C SER A 122 2.28 -3.26 17.79
N ASP A 123 2.49 -4.58 17.88
CA ASP A 123 2.52 -5.32 19.15
C ASP A 123 3.71 -4.88 20.04
N ARG A 124 4.81 -4.47 19.41
CA ARG A 124 5.97 -3.87 20.10
C ARG A 124 5.77 -2.41 20.50
N GLY A 125 4.63 -1.80 20.18
CA GLY A 125 4.35 -0.39 20.44
C GLY A 125 5.15 0.59 19.58
N VAL A 126 5.83 0.09 18.53
CA VAL A 126 6.60 0.92 17.60
C VAL A 126 5.65 1.75 16.74
N LEU A 127 4.55 1.15 16.26
CA LEU A 127 3.52 1.81 15.45
C LEU A 127 2.34 2.31 16.30
N ALA A 128 2.60 3.23 17.23
CA ALA A 128 1.61 3.65 18.22
C ALA A 128 0.34 4.32 17.65
N ASN A 129 0.42 4.95 16.47
CA ASN A 129 -0.72 5.60 15.81
C ASN A 129 -1.27 4.80 14.62
N PHE A 130 -0.71 3.62 14.29
CA PHE A 130 -1.25 2.74 13.25
C PHE A 130 -2.65 2.25 13.64
N GLY A 131 -3.62 2.42 12.73
CA GLY A 131 -5.01 2.02 13.00
C GLY A 131 -5.74 2.84 14.06
N LYS A 132 -5.16 3.95 14.55
CA LYS A 132 -5.77 4.80 15.57
C LYS A 132 -7.11 5.39 15.16
N CYS A 133 -7.28 5.67 13.86
CA CYS A 133 -8.48 6.24 13.28
C CYS A 133 -9.34 5.20 12.54
N LYS A 134 -9.16 3.89 12.78
CA LYS A 134 -9.93 2.83 12.09
C LYS A 134 -11.46 2.97 12.21
N ASN A 135 -11.93 3.59 13.29
CA ASN A 135 -13.36 3.75 13.59
C ASN A 135 -13.96 5.03 12.97
N ILE A 136 -13.16 5.91 12.37
CA ILE A 136 -13.66 7.17 11.76
C ILE A 136 -14.73 6.89 10.68
N VAL A 137 -14.63 5.73 10.03
CA VAL A 137 -15.61 5.28 9.03
C VAL A 137 -17.00 5.08 9.60
N LEU A 138 -17.16 4.99 10.93
CA LEU A 138 -18.44 4.82 11.61
C LEU A 138 -19.06 6.15 12.05
N GLU A 139 -18.31 7.26 11.97
CA GLU A 139 -18.67 8.55 12.53
C GLU A 139 -19.23 9.52 11.46
N GLY A 140 -20.06 10.46 11.91
CA GLY A 140 -20.57 11.55 11.10
C GLY A 140 -21.75 11.22 10.18
N PRO A 141 -22.28 12.23 9.47
CA PRO A 141 -23.42 12.06 8.57
C PRO A 141 -23.04 11.22 7.35
N ARG A 142 -23.89 10.28 6.96
CA ARG A 142 -23.69 9.42 5.77
C ARG A 142 -24.16 10.06 4.48
N GLU A 143 -25.16 10.93 4.56
CA GLU A 143 -25.60 11.73 3.43
C GLU A 143 -24.86 13.06 3.44
N VAL A 144 -24.03 13.25 2.43
CA VAL A 144 -23.21 14.46 2.25
C VAL A 144 -23.71 15.15 0.99
N THR A 145 -24.47 16.21 1.17
CA THR A 145 -24.87 17.11 0.09
C THR A 145 -23.69 18.03 -0.29
N PRO A 146 -23.70 18.66 -1.48
CA PRO A 146 -22.69 19.65 -1.84
C PRO A 146 -22.57 20.81 -0.83
N THR A 147 -23.67 21.18 -0.16
CA THR A 147 -23.67 22.22 0.88
C THR A 147 -22.93 21.78 2.13
N ILE A 148 -23.20 20.58 2.65
CA ILE A 148 -22.48 20.00 3.80
C ILE A 148 -20.99 19.86 3.46
N LEU A 149 -20.67 19.39 2.25
CA LEU A 149 -19.28 19.26 1.81
C LEU A 149 -18.54 20.61 1.86
N LYS A 150 -19.18 21.67 1.36
CA LYS A 150 -18.63 23.02 1.38
C LYS A 150 -18.46 23.56 2.79
N GLU A 151 -19.43 23.32 3.67
CA GLU A 151 -19.36 23.74 5.08
C GLU A 151 -18.19 23.07 5.82
N MET A 152 -18.02 21.76 5.63
CA MET A 152 -16.99 20.99 6.34
C MET A 152 -15.58 21.24 5.80
N THR A 153 -15.43 21.38 4.47
CA THR A 153 -14.11 21.51 3.82
C THR A 153 -13.70 22.95 3.58
N GLY A 154 -14.65 23.87 3.46
CA GLY A 154 -14.45 25.24 2.97
C GLY A 154 -14.31 25.35 1.45
N LEU A 155 -14.48 24.24 0.71
CA LEU A 155 -14.25 24.16 -0.73
C LEU A 155 -15.52 23.74 -1.48
N GLU A 156 -15.67 24.26 -2.70
CA GLU A 156 -16.73 23.81 -3.60
C GLU A 156 -16.48 22.36 -4.03
N ALA A 157 -17.56 21.59 -4.23
CA ALA A 157 -17.46 20.19 -4.67
C ALA A 157 -16.63 20.02 -5.96
N ALA A 158 -16.69 21.00 -6.86
CA ALA A 158 -15.92 20.99 -8.11
C ALA A 158 -14.40 21.06 -7.89
N LYS A 159 -13.93 21.63 -6.78
CA LYS A 159 -12.51 21.69 -6.43
C LYS A 159 -11.99 20.40 -5.78
N LEU A 160 -12.92 19.52 -5.38
CA LEU A 160 -12.65 18.21 -4.79
C LEU A 160 -12.88 17.08 -5.81
N ALA A 161 -12.94 17.42 -7.10
CA ALA A 161 -13.03 16.47 -8.20
C ALA A 161 -11.76 16.59 -9.07
N PRO A 162 -11.24 15.48 -9.60
CA PRO A 162 -10.10 15.48 -10.51
C PRO A 162 -10.41 16.29 -11.77
N LYS A 163 -9.40 16.98 -12.30
CA LYS A 163 -9.54 17.72 -13.56
C LYS A 163 -9.45 16.73 -14.72
N LYS A 164 -10.57 16.50 -15.42
CA LYS A 164 -10.58 15.71 -16.64
C LYS A 164 -9.88 16.48 -17.76
N TRP A 165 -8.70 16.00 -18.18
CA TRP A 165 -7.96 16.59 -19.28
C TRP A 165 -8.77 16.51 -20.58
N GLY A 166 -8.94 17.63 -21.28
CA GLY A 166 -9.60 17.70 -22.60
C GLY A 166 -10.97 18.39 -22.64
N LEU A 167 -11.65 18.61 -21.51
CA LEU A 167 -13.00 19.20 -21.47
C LEU A 167 -13.16 20.37 -20.49
N SER A 168 -12.10 21.13 -20.22
CA SER A 168 -12.22 22.40 -19.47
C SER A 168 -12.75 23.52 -20.37
N GLY A 169 -13.44 24.53 -19.79
CA GLY A 169 -14.07 25.61 -20.57
C GLY A 169 -13.13 26.42 -21.49
N ASN A 170 -11.81 26.38 -21.22
CA ASN A 170 -10.79 27.03 -22.04
C ASN A 170 -10.24 26.13 -23.16
N SER A 171 -10.54 24.83 -23.16
CA SER A 171 -10.04 23.86 -24.14
C SER A 171 -10.43 24.24 -25.57
N ARG A 172 -11.62 24.82 -25.75
CA ARG A 172 -12.11 25.30 -27.06
C ARG A 172 -11.21 26.38 -27.67
N TYR A 173 -10.67 27.28 -26.86
CA TYR A 173 -9.79 28.37 -27.33
C TYR A 173 -8.39 27.85 -27.62
N VAL A 174 -7.88 26.94 -26.76
CA VAL A 174 -6.59 26.27 -26.98
C VAL A 174 -6.63 25.46 -28.28
N LEU A 175 -7.71 24.70 -28.50
CA LEU A 175 -7.91 23.89 -29.69
C LEU A 175 -8.04 24.77 -30.95
N ALA A 176 -8.83 25.84 -30.89
CA ALA A 176 -8.96 26.79 -31.99
C ALA A 176 -7.61 27.46 -32.32
N THR A 177 -6.83 27.84 -31.30
CA THR A 177 -5.50 28.43 -31.48
C THR A 177 -4.53 27.42 -32.07
N PHE A 178 -4.56 26.16 -31.62
CA PHE A 178 -3.74 25.08 -32.16
C PHE A 178 -4.05 24.82 -33.65
N PHE A 179 -5.33 24.67 -34.01
CA PHE A 179 -5.72 24.48 -35.41
C PHE A 179 -5.40 25.70 -36.27
N GLY A 180 -5.61 26.92 -35.75
CA GLY A 180 -5.23 28.15 -36.43
C GLY A 180 -3.73 28.26 -36.68
N GLY A 181 -2.91 27.95 -35.68
CA GLY A 181 -1.44 27.93 -35.79
C GLY A 181 -0.94 26.86 -36.75
N ALA A 182 -1.50 25.64 -36.69
CA ALA A 182 -1.17 24.57 -37.63
C ALA A 182 -1.54 24.96 -39.08
N SER A 183 -2.70 25.58 -39.29
CA SER A 183 -3.14 26.08 -40.59
C SER A 183 -2.23 27.21 -41.12
N PHE A 184 -1.82 28.13 -40.25
CA PHE A 184 -0.87 29.19 -40.59
C PHE A 184 0.49 28.62 -41.02
N LEU A 185 1.05 27.66 -40.26
CA LEU A 185 2.32 27.01 -40.60
C LEU A 185 2.25 26.27 -41.95
N LEU A 186 1.13 25.59 -42.21
CA LEU A 186 0.88 24.96 -43.50
C LEU A 186 0.83 25.98 -44.65
N THR A 187 0.23 27.15 -44.40
CA THR A 187 0.16 28.25 -45.38
C THR A 187 1.53 28.87 -45.65
N GLN A 188 2.43 28.87 -44.67
CA GLN A 188 3.83 29.28 -44.85
C GLN A 188 4.71 28.19 -45.49
N GLY A 189 4.14 27.06 -45.90
CA GLY A 189 4.86 25.96 -46.55
C GLY A 189 5.56 24.99 -45.59
N VAL A 190 5.36 25.12 -44.26
CA VAL A 190 5.90 24.19 -43.27
C VAL A 190 4.93 23.03 -43.07
N ASP A 191 5.29 21.84 -43.56
CA ASP A 191 4.43 20.66 -43.39
C ASP A 191 4.57 20.04 -42.00
N VAL A 192 3.65 20.42 -41.11
CA VAL A 192 3.58 19.92 -39.72
C VAL A 192 2.81 18.60 -39.58
N ARG A 193 2.08 18.17 -40.62
CA ARG A 193 1.22 16.97 -40.60
C ARG A 193 1.95 15.69 -40.22
N PRO A 194 3.12 15.34 -40.80
CA PRO A 194 3.81 14.10 -40.44
C PRO A 194 4.28 14.12 -38.99
N ASN A 195 4.73 15.26 -38.47
CA ASN A 195 5.17 15.39 -37.08
C ASN A 195 3.98 15.23 -36.11
N LEU A 196 2.85 15.87 -36.42
CA LEU A 196 1.63 15.72 -35.61
C LEU A 196 1.10 14.28 -35.63
N ALA A 197 1.12 13.63 -36.80
CA ALA A 197 0.73 12.23 -36.91
C ALA A 197 1.67 11.31 -36.12
N ALA A 198 2.98 11.56 -36.18
CA ALA A 198 3.97 10.81 -35.40
C ALA A 198 3.79 11.00 -33.89
N ILE A 199 3.59 12.25 -33.43
CA ILE A 199 3.33 12.56 -32.02
C ILE A 199 2.05 11.86 -31.54
N LEU A 200 0.96 11.95 -32.32
CA LEU A 200 -0.30 11.30 -31.98
C LEU A 200 -0.16 9.77 -31.96
N ALA A 201 0.54 9.20 -32.93
CA ALA A 201 0.80 7.76 -32.99
C ALA A 201 1.61 7.28 -31.78
N LEU A 202 2.67 8.00 -31.41
CA LEU A 202 3.48 7.71 -30.24
C LEU A 202 2.68 7.86 -28.93
N ALA A 203 1.90 8.92 -28.78
CA ALA A 203 1.05 9.12 -27.61
C ALA A 203 -0.03 8.04 -27.49
N THR A 204 -0.61 7.61 -28.62
CA THR A 204 -1.60 6.53 -28.67
C THR A 204 -0.94 5.19 -28.33
N ALA A 205 0.26 4.92 -28.87
CA ALA A 205 1.02 3.73 -28.55
C ALA A 205 1.41 3.69 -27.06
N ASP A 206 1.86 4.81 -26.50
CA ASP A 206 2.16 4.93 -25.06
C ASP A 206 0.91 4.64 -24.21
N ALA A 207 -0.24 5.22 -24.54
CA ALA A 207 -1.49 4.98 -23.82
C ALA A 207 -1.95 3.51 -23.90
N LEU A 208 -1.89 2.89 -25.08
CA LEU A 208 -2.40 1.53 -25.30
C LEU A 208 -1.45 0.44 -24.80
N PHE A 209 -0.15 0.59 -25.01
CA PHE A 209 0.83 -0.46 -24.72
C PHE A 209 1.55 -0.26 -23.38
N LEU A 210 1.73 0.99 -22.95
CA LEU A 210 2.48 1.33 -21.75
C LEU A 210 1.61 2.03 -20.69
N GLY A 211 0.30 2.17 -20.90
CA GLY A 211 -0.59 2.85 -19.96
C GLY A 211 -0.29 4.33 -19.75
N GLY A 212 0.43 4.97 -20.68
CA GLY A 212 0.86 6.37 -20.55
C GLY A 212 2.15 6.57 -19.75
N THR A 213 2.95 5.52 -19.54
CA THR A 213 4.20 5.58 -18.77
C THR A 213 5.17 6.63 -19.32
N CYS A 214 5.36 6.72 -20.64
CA CYS A 214 6.31 7.68 -21.23
C CYS A 214 5.84 9.12 -20.99
N ALA A 215 4.55 9.40 -21.19
CA ALA A 215 3.98 10.70 -20.90
C ALA A 215 4.08 11.07 -19.42
N ALA A 216 3.85 10.11 -18.51
CA ALA A 216 4.03 10.30 -17.07
C ALA A 216 5.49 10.62 -16.73
N GLN A 217 6.46 9.89 -17.31
CA GLN A 217 7.89 10.15 -17.11
C GLN A 217 8.29 11.56 -17.55
N ILE A 218 7.81 12.01 -18.71
CA ILE A 218 8.07 13.37 -19.20
C ILE A 218 7.51 14.40 -18.20
N SER A 219 6.32 14.14 -17.68
CA SER A 219 5.65 15.03 -16.72
C SER A 219 6.38 15.10 -15.36
N CYS A 220 7.05 14.02 -14.94
CA CYS A 220 7.87 14.00 -13.72
C CYS A 220 9.07 14.96 -13.75
N PHE A 221 9.54 15.38 -14.94
CA PHE A 221 10.56 16.43 -15.06
C PHE A 221 10.04 17.83 -14.72
N TRP A 222 8.72 18.02 -14.61
CA TRP A 222 8.13 19.28 -14.17
C TRP A 222 8.00 19.31 -12.63
N PRO A 223 8.86 20.06 -11.89
CA PRO A 223 8.81 20.13 -10.42
C PRO A 223 7.42 20.40 -9.79
N PRO A 224 6.57 21.31 -10.32
CA PRO A 224 5.23 21.51 -9.77
C PRO A 224 4.35 20.26 -9.84
N TYR A 225 4.42 19.52 -10.94
CA TYR A 225 3.69 18.27 -11.14
C TYR A 225 4.21 17.18 -10.19
N LYS A 226 5.54 17.00 -10.12
CA LYS A 226 6.19 16.04 -9.21
C LYS A 226 5.78 16.27 -7.75
N ARG A 227 5.77 17.53 -7.30
CA ARG A 227 5.37 17.86 -5.92
C ARG A 227 3.89 17.61 -5.66
N ARG A 228 3.02 17.79 -6.66
CA ARG A 228 1.59 17.47 -6.54
C ARG A 228 1.38 15.96 -6.38
N VAL A 229 2.07 15.14 -7.18
CA VAL A 229 2.04 13.67 -7.03
C VAL A 229 2.51 13.24 -5.63
N LEU A 230 3.60 13.82 -5.11
CA LEU A 230 4.06 13.53 -3.74
C LEU A 230 3.01 13.86 -2.67
N VAL A 231 2.31 15.00 -2.82
CA VAL A 231 1.20 15.40 -1.93
C VAL A 231 0.05 14.40 -2.00
N HIS A 232 -0.28 13.95 -3.21
CA HIS A 232 -1.32 12.97 -3.50
C HIS A 232 -1.01 11.62 -2.82
N GLU A 233 0.15 11.05 -3.10
CA GLU A 233 0.58 9.75 -2.53
C GLU A 233 0.73 9.79 -1.01
N ALA A 234 1.27 10.89 -0.46
CA ALA A 234 1.31 11.07 0.99
C ALA A 234 -0.09 11.10 1.63
N GLY A 235 -1.11 11.53 0.87
CA GLY A 235 -2.52 11.48 1.28
C GLY A 235 -3.01 10.05 1.46
N HIS A 236 -2.82 9.20 0.44
CA HIS A 236 -3.12 7.77 0.51
C HIS A 236 -2.38 7.09 1.65
N LEU A 237 -1.07 7.28 1.73
CA LEU A 237 -0.21 6.66 2.72
C LEU A 237 -0.65 7.00 4.14
N LEU A 238 -0.83 8.28 4.46
CA LEU A 238 -1.20 8.69 5.82
C LEU A 238 -2.59 8.17 6.20
N THR A 239 -3.54 8.23 5.27
CA THR A 239 -4.91 7.78 5.52
C THR A 239 -4.97 6.26 5.71
N ALA A 240 -4.26 5.49 4.87
CA ALA A 240 -4.13 4.04 5.03
C ALA A 240 -3.48 3.67 6.38
N TYR A 241 -2.40 4.36 6.74
CA TYR A 241 -1.70 4.16 8.01
C TYR A 241 -2.60 4.38 9.23
N LEU A 242 -3.29 5.52 9.28
CA LEU A 242 -4.18 5.87 10.39
C LEU A 242 -5.40 4.94 10.47
N MET A 243 -5.86 4.38 9.35
CA MET A 243 -6.97 3.42 9.31
C MET A 243 -6.55 1.96 9.52
N GLY A 244 -5.25 1.71 9.68
CA GLY A 244 -4.72 0.39 10.05
C GLY A 244 -4.62 -0.57 8.87
N CYS A 245 -4.46 -0.04 7.67
CA CYS A 245 -4.22 -0.81 6.45
C CYS A 245 -2.70 -0.93 6.23
N PRO A 246 -2.11 -2.14 6.32
CA PRO A 246 -0.70 -2.35 6.06
C PRO A 246 -0.30 -1.85 4.67
N ILE A 247 0.79 -1.09 4.58
CA ILE A 247 1.24 -0.47 3.33
C ILE A 247 2.43 -1.26 2.81
N ARG A 248 2.33 -1.74 1.56
CA ARG A 248 3.42 -2.45 0.87
C ARG A 248 4.52 -1.47 0.47
N GLY A 249 4.12 -0.32 -0.09
CA GLY A 249 5.05 0.73 -0.49
C GLY A 249 4.36 1.84 -1.25
N VAL A 250 5.12 2.90 -1.52
CA VAL A 250 4.72 4.01 -2.38
C VAL A 250 5.61 4.00 -3.61
N ILE A 251 5.00 3.88 -4.78
CA ILE A 251 5.71 3.85 -6.05
C ILE A 251 5.52 5.22 -6.67
N LEU A 252 6.62 5.97 -6.80
CA LEU A 252 6.62 7.31 -7.40
C LEU A 252 7.16 7.32 -8.82
N ASP A 253 7.87 6.27 -9.22
CA ASP A 253 8.49 6.14 -10.53
C ASP A 253 7.56 5.40 -11.50
N PRO A 254 7.16 6.03 -12.63
CA PRO A 254 6.31 5.44 -13.65
C PRO A 254 6.80 4.08 -14.20
N PHE A 255 8.12 3.91 -14.37
CA PHE A 255 8.67 2.65 -14.90
C PHE A 255 8.67 1.54 -13.86
N VAL A 256 8.93 1.86 -12.59
CA VAL A 256 8.75 0.91 -11.48
C VAL A 256 7.29 0.49 -11.39
N ALA A 257 6.35 1.43 -11.53
CA ALA A 257 4.93 1.13 -11.56
C ALA A 257 4.58 0.14 -12.67
N LEU A 258 5.04 0.41 -13.91
CA LEU A 258 4.82 -0.46 -15.06
C LEU A 258 5.37 -1.87 -14.83
N ARG A 259 6.57 -2.00 -14.25
CA ARG A 259 7.16 -3.31 -13.91
C ARG A 259 6.37 -4.07 -12.85
N MET A 260 5.75 -3.34 -11.93
CA MET A 260 4.88 -3.89 -10.89
C MET A 260 3.44 -4.15 -11.38
N GLY A 261 3.17 -4.01 -12.69
CA GLY A 261 1.86 -4.28 -13.29
C GLY A 261 0.82 -3.18 -13.02
N ILE A 262 1.23 -2.07 -12.42
CA ILE A 262 0.41 -0.86 -12.27
C ILE A 262 0.67 -0.02 -13.52
N GLN A 263 -0.36 0.40 -14.27
CA GLN A 263 -0.25 1.00 -15.60
C GLN A 263 0.55 2.32 -15.68
N GLY A 264 1.86 2.31 -15.42
CA GLY A 264 2.73 3.47 -15.55
C GLY A 264 2.49 4.62 -14.58
N GLN A 265 1.61 4.45 -13.59
CA GLN A 265 1.20 5.53 -12.68
C GLN A 265 1.81 5.35 -11.29
N ALA A 266 2.21 6.47 -10.69
CA ALA A 266 2.52 6.49 -9.27
C ALA A 266 1.32 5.98 -8.46
N GLY A 267 1.58 5.33 -7.33
CA GLY A 267 0.51 4.80 -6.50
C GLY A 267 1.00 4.22 -5.18
N THR A 268 0.11 4.25 -4.20
CA THR A 268 0.31 3.69 -2.88
C THR A 268 -0.38 2.33 -2.79
N GLN A 269 0.39 1.27 -2.58
CA GLN A 269 -0.15 -0.08 -2.42
C GLN A 269 -0.37 -0.40 -0.94
N PHE A 270 -1.59 -0.78 -0.60
CA PHE A 270 -1.96 -1.16 0.75
C PHE A 270 -2.85 -2.41 0.74
N TRP A 271 -2.96 -3.04 1.89
CA TRP A 271 -3.78 -4.23 2.09
C TRP A 271 -4.84 -4.00 3.16
N ASP A 272 -5.98 -4.65 2.98
CA ASP A 272 -7.04 -4.75 3.97
C ASP A 272 -7.53 -6.20 4.02
N ALA A 273 -7.14 -6.91 5.06
CA ALA A 273 -7.48 -8.32 5.25
C ALA A 273 -8.99 -8.57 5.26
N LYS A 274 -9.77 -7.62 5.78
CA LYS A 274 -11.22 -7.73 5.82
C LYS A 274 -11.80 -7.58 4.42
N MET A 275 -11.33 -6.59 3.67
CA MET A 275 -11.78 -6.36 2.30
C MET A 275 -11.40 -7.51 1.36
N GLU A 276 -10.17 -8.04 1.45
CA GLU A 276 -9.75 -9.18 0.63
C GLU A 276 -10.63 -10.41 0.87
N LYS A 277 -10.87 -10.74 2.14
CA LYS A 277 -11.74 -11.86 2.52
C LYS A 277 -13.16 -11.68 1.99
N GLU A 278 -13.73 -10.50 2.22
CA GLU A 278 -15.09 -10.14 1.81
C GLU A 278 -15.24 -10.17 0.29
N LEU A 279 -14.30 -9.58 -0.45
CA LEU A 279 -14.27 -9.63 -1.91
C LEU A 279 -14.18 -11.07 -2.44
N GLY A 280 -13.38 -11.93 -1.78
CA GLY A 280 -13.30 -13.36 -2.11
C GLY A 280 -14.57 -14.15 -1.82
N GLU A 281 -15.36 -13.72 -0.84
CA GLU A 281 -16.66 -14.30 -0.47
C GLU A 281 -17.82 -13.70 -1.32
N GLY A 282 -17.54 -12.72 -2.18
CA GLY A 282 -18.52 -12.08 -3.06
C GLY A 282 -19.45 -11.09 -2.37
N HIS A 283 -19.17 -10.71 -1.11
CA HIS A 283 -19.94 -9.70 -0.37
C HIS A 283 -18.97 -8.68 0.24
N LEU A 284 -19.25 -7.39 0.13
CA LEU A 284 -18.41 -6.34 0.73
C LEU A 284 -19.17 -5.66 1.86
N SER A 285 -18.64 -5.74 3.09
CA SER A 285 -19.22 -4.98 4.20
C SER A 285 -19.09 -3.48 3.93
N SER A 286 -20.11 -2.72 4.31
CA SER A 286 -20.08 -1.25 4.17
C SER A 286 -18.84 -0.66 4.86
N THR A 287 -18.36 -1.25 5.96
CA THR A 287 -17.21 -0.71 6.70
C THR A 287 -15.87 -0.90 6.01
N ALA A 288 -15.61 -2.08 5.41
CA ALA A 288 -14.37 -2.33 4.69
C ALA A 288 -14.36 -1.52 3.39
N PHE A 289 -15.50 -1.49 2.69
CA PHE A 289 -15.69 -0.67 1.50
C PHE A 289 -15.51 0.82 1.80
N ASP A 290 -16.08 1.33 2.90
CA ASP A 290 -15.94 2.74 3.31
C ASP A 290 -14.51 3.13 3.62
N ARG A 291 -13.79 2.27 4.34
CA ARG A 291 -12.37 2.45 4.62
C ARG A 291 -11.58 2.53 3.32
N TYR A 292 -11.82 1.61 2.39
CA TYR A 292 -11.17 1.62 1.08
C TYR A 292 -11.47 2.90 0.30
N CYS A 293 -12.74 3.32 0.26
CA CYS A 293 -13.13 4.56 -0.41
C CYS A 293 -12.46 5.78 0.22
N MET A 294 -12.35 5.85 1.55
CA MET A 294 -11.58 6.93 2.19
C MET A 294 -10.12 6.92 1.73
N ILE A 295 -9.45 5.76 1.66
CA ILE A 295 -8.07 5.72 1.15
C ILE A 295 -8.01 6.20 -0.30
N LEU A 296 -8.90 5.73 -1.19
CA LEU A 296 -8.93 6.17 -2.59
C LEU A 296 -9.10 7.68 -2.75
N PHE A 297 -10.00 8.30 -1.98
CA PHE A 297 -10.23 9.74 -2.09
C PHE A 297 -9.22 10.59 -1.29
N ALA A 298 -8.28 9.97 -0.57
CA ALA A 298 -7.30 10.67 0.24
C ALA A 298 -6.28 11.47 -0.59
N GLY A 299 -5.91 11.00 -1.78
CA GLY A 299 -5.03 11.74 -2.69
C GLY A 299 -5.65 13.04 -3.18
N ILE A 300 -6.89 12.97 -3.67
CA ILE A 300 -7.72 14.14 -4.04
C ILE A 300 -7.87 15.10 -2.85
N ALA A 301 -8.19 14.57 -1.67
CA ALA A 301 -8.36 15.37 -0.46
C ALA A 301 -7.06 16.08 -0.05
N ALA A 302 -5.91 15.42 -0.17
CA ALA A 302 -4.59 15.99 0.13
C ALA A 302 -4.23 17.13 -0.83
N GLU A 303 -4.46 16.95 -2.13
CA GLU A 303 -4.25 17.99 -3.13
C GLU A 303 -5.12 19.22 -2.84
N ALA A 304 -6.41 19.01 -2.60
CA ALA A 304 -7.34 20.09 -2.30
C ALA A 304 -6.98 20.82 -1.00
N LEU A 305 -6.51 20.11 0.03
CA LEU A 305 -6.06 20.70 1.29
C LEU A 305 -4.81 21.59 1.14
N VAL A 306 -3.91 21.23 0.21
CA VAL A 306 -2.62 21.94 0.02
C VAL A 306 -2.74 23.05 -1.03
N TYR A 307 -3.40 22.79 -2.16
CA TYR A 307 -3.45 23.65 -3.33
C TYR A 307 -4.80 24.35 -3.52
N GLY A 308 -5.80 24.01 -2.70
CA GLY A 308 -7.15 24.55 -2.81
C GLY A 308 -8.00 23.88 -3.89
N GLU A 309 -7.42 23.02 -4.71
CA GLU A 309 -8.11 22.19 -5.71
C GLU A 309 -7.31 20.92 -6.05
N ALA A 310 -8.03 19.86 -6.39
CA ALA A 310 -7.47 18.63 -6.94
C ALA A 310 -7.31 18.73 -8.46
N GLU A 311 -6.20 18.20 -8.98
CA GLU A 311 -5.96 18.05 -10.41
C GLU A 311 -5.86 16.57 -10.80
N GLY A 312 -5.19 15.75 -9.97
CA GLY A 312 -5.09 14.30 -10.14
C GLY A 312 -6.24 13.51 -9.48
N GLY A 313 -6.17 12.18 -9.57
CA GLY A 313 -7.13 11.26 -8.94
C GLY A 313 -8.14 10.61 -9.87
N GLU A 314 -7.98 10.75 -11.19
CA GLU A 314 -8.87 10.10 -12.17
C GLU A 314 -8.82 8.57 -12.07
N ASN A 315 -7.64 8.00 -11.84
CA ASN A 315 -7.47 6.57 -11.67
C ASN A 315 -8.19 6.06 -10.39
N ASP A 316 -8.07 6.79 -9.28
CA ASP A 316 -8.75 6.44 -8.02
C ASP A 316 -10.27 6.50 -8.17
N GLU A 317 -10.80 7.51 -8.89
CA GLU A 317 -12.21 7.56 -9.21
C GLU A 317 -12.66 6.38 -10.09
N ASN A 318 -11.85 6.00 -11.09
CA ASN A 318 -12.18 4.88 -11.96
C ASN A 318 -12.14 3.55 -11.21
N LEU A 319 -11.18 3.37 -10.30
CA LEU A 319 -11.11 2.21 -9.42
C LEU A 319 -12.31 2.17 -8.46
N PHE A 320 -12.68 3.31 -7.87
CA PHE A 320 -13.92 3.45 -7.08
C PHE A 320 -15.16 3.05 -7.89
N ARG A 321 -15.31 3.57 -9.12
CA ARG A 321 -16.44 3.23 -9.99
C ARG A 321 -16.50 1.73 -10.30
N SER A 322 -15.36 1.13 -10.65
CA SER A 322 -15.28 -0.31 -10.92
C SER A 322 -15.69 -1.14 -9.71
N LEU A 323 -15.23 -0.77 -8.51
CA LEU A 323 -15.62 -1.45 -7.27
C LEU A 323 -17.11 -1.28 -6.95
N CYS A 324 -17.68 -0.09 -7.15
CA CYS A 324 -19.12 0.13 -6.94
C CYS A 324 -20.01 -0.77 -7.80
N VAL A 325 -19.56 -1.12 -9.00
CA VAL A 325 -20.27 -2.01 -9.93
C VAL A 325 -20.12 -3.48 -9.56
N LEU A 326 -19.01 -3.84 -8.88
CA LEU A 326 -18.78 -5.19 -8.38
C LEU A 326 -19.54 -5.50 -7.07
N LEU A 327 -20.10 -4.49 -6.41
CA LEU A 327 -20.95 -4.69 -5.23
C LEU A 327 -22.26 -5.40 -5.62
N ASP A 328 -22.76 -6.23 -4.72
CA ASP A 328 -24.08 -6.86 -4.83
C ASP A 328 -25.00 -6.40 -3.66
N PRO A 329 -26.05 -5.60 -3.91
CA PRO A 329 -26.40 -4.98 -5.20
C PRO A 329 -25.46 -3.83 -5.59
N PRO A 330 -25.32 -3.52 -6.88
CA PRO A 330 -24.49 -2.42 -7.34
C PRO A 330 -25.07 -1.07 -6.91
N LEU A 331 -24.19 -0.10 -6.63
CA LEU A 331 -24.62 1.23 -6.21
C LEU A 331 -25.19 2.03 -7.39
N SER A 332 -26.31 2.72 -7.16
CA SER A 332 -26.83 3.71 -8.11
C SER A 332 -25.89 4.91 -8.23
N VAL A 333 -25.99 5.65 -9.35
CA VAL A 333 -25.17 6.85 -9.60
C VAL A 333 -25.29 7.88 -8.47
N ALA A 334 -26.49 8.05 -7.90
CA ALA A 334 -26.71 8.96 -6.77
C ALA A 334 -26.00 8.49 -5.50
N GLN A 335 -26.06 7.19 -5.20
CA GLN A 335 -25.37 6.60 -4.05
C GLN A 335 -23.85 6.67 -4.22
N MET A 336 -23.33 6.39 -5.42
CA MET A 336 -21.92 6.53 -5.74
C MET A 336 -21.45 7.97 -5.55
N ALA A 337 -22.19 8.95 -6.06
CA ALA A 337 -21.84 10.36 -5.92
C ALA A 337 -21.87 10.81 -4.45
N ASN A 338 -22.87 10.36 -3.68
CA ASN A 338 -22.92 10.61 -2.24
C ASN A 338 -21.73 9.99 -1.51
N ARG A 339 -21.41 8.73 -1.81
CA ARG A 339 -20.29 8.01 -1.20
C ARG A 339 -18.96 8.70 -1.51
N ALA A 340 -18.72 9.11 -2.75
CA ALA A 340 -17.54 9.86 -3.14
C ALA A 340 -17.40 11.18 -2.34
N ARG A 341 -18.49 11.96 -2.22
CA ARG A 341 -18.51 13.18 -1.40
C ARG A 341 -18.24 12.91 0.07
N TRP A 342 -18.82 11.85 0.62
CA TRP A 342 -18.57 11.44 1.99
C TRP A 342 -17.10 11.03 2.20
N SER A 343 -16.56 10.17 1.33
CA SER A 343 -15.19 9.68 1.43
C SER A 343 -14.15 10.80 1.28
N VAL A 344 -14.33 11.72 0.33
CA VAL A 344 -13.41 12.87 0.19
C VAL A 344 -13.52 13.82 1.38
N MET A 345 -14.72 14.06 1.91
CA MET A 345 -14.93 14.90 3.10
C MET A 345 -14.23 14.32 4.33
N GLN A 346 -14.42 13.03 4.59
CA GLN A 346 -13.83 12.35 5.74
C GLN A 346 -12.30 12.33 5.63
N SER A 347 -11.78 12.02 4.44
CA SER A 347 -10.33 12.00 4.20
C SER A 347 -9.73 13.40 4.31
N TYR A 348 -10.42 14.43 3.81
CA TYR A 348 -10.00 15.82 3.96
C TYR A 348 -9.91 16.22 5.43
N ASN A 349 -10.92 15.89 6.23
CA ASN A 349 -10.92 16.20 7.66
C ASN A 349 -9.83 15.44 8.41
N LEU A 350 -9.63 14.15 8.12
CA LEU A 350 -8.56 13.35 8.69
C LEU A 350 -7.18 13.95 8.38
N LEU A 351 -6.93 14.30 7.12
CA LEU A 351 -5.67 14.93 6.70
C LEU A 351 -5.51 16.35 7.27
N LYS A 352 -6.61 17.10 7.43
CA LYS A 352 -6.62 18.42 8.06
C LYS A 352 -6.24 18.34 9.53
N TRP A 353 -6.76 17.35 10.27
CA TRP A 353 -6.38 17.11 11.67
C TRP A 353 -4.93 16.64 11.81
N HIS A 354 -4.43 15.84 10.86
CA HIS A 354 -3.06 15.33 10.85
C HIS A 354 -2.14 16.07 9.87
N LYS A 355 -2.34 17.38 9.69
CA LYS A 355 -1.63 18.19 8.67
C LYS A 355 -0.12 18.20 8.84
N LYS A 356 0.38 18.18 10.08
CA LYS A 356 1.83 18.11 10.36
C LYS A 356 2.42 16.77 9.90
N ALA A 357 1.72 15.68 10.17
CA ALA A 357 2.13 14.34 9.76
C ALA A 357 2.11 14.19 8.24
N HIS A 358 1.09 14.71 7.56
CA HIS A 358 1.02 14.74 6.09
C HIS A 358 2.22 15.48 5.50
N ARG A 359 2.54 16.67 6.01
CA ARG A 359 3.72 17.44 5.57
C ARG A 359 5.04 16.70 5.83
N ALA A 360 5.14 15.98 6.94
CA ALA A 360 6.33 15.20 7.26
C ALA A 360 6.50 14.02 6.27
N ALA A 361 5.40 13.33 5.95
CA ALA A 361 5.38 12.29 4.93
C ALA A 361 5.79 12.81 3.55
N VAL A 362 5.22 13.94 3.11
CA VAL A 362 5.58 14.59 1.83
C VAL A 362 7.08 14.89 1.77
N LYS A 363 7.66 15.48 2.81
CA LYS A 363 9.10 15.79 2.85
C LYS A 363 9.98 14.54 2.82
N ALA A 364 9.57 13.49 3.53
CA ALA A 364 10.30 12.22 3.55
C ALA A 364 10.32 11.57 2.16
N LEU A 365 9.17 11.52 1.48
CA LEU A 365 9.03 11.04 0.10
C LEU A 365 9.78 11.92 -0.91
N GLU A 366 9.72 13.25 -0.76
CA GLU A 366 10.45 14.20 -1.61
C GLU A 366 11.97 13.99 -1.54
N SER A 367 12.47 13.61 -0.37
CA SER A 367 13.88 13.30 -0.14
C SER A 367 14.27 11.88 -0.57
N GLY A 368 13.33 11.08 -1.10
CA GLY A 368 13.58 9.72 -1.59
C GLY A 368 13.78 8.68 -0.48
N HIS A 369 13.30 8.92 0.74
CA HIS A 369 13.43 7.93 1.80
C HIS A 369 12.47 6.76 1.60
N GLY A 370 12.87 5.59 2.12
CA GLY A 370 12.03 4.39 2.20
C GLY A 370 10.83 4.54 3.14
N LEU A 371 9.95 3.53 3.10
CA LEU A 371 8.72 3.49 3.88
C LEU A 371 8.99 3.56 5.39
N SER A 372 10.06 2.92 5.86
CA SER A 372 10.48 2.92 7.27
C SER A 372 10.60 4.34 7.84
N ILE A 373 11.36 5.20 7.15
CA ILE A 373 11.61 6.58 7.53
C ILE A 373 10.33 7.41 7.36
N VAL A 374 9.56 7.21 6.29
CA VAL A 374 8.30 7.93 6.08
C VAL A 374 7.33 7.70 7.25
N VAL A 375 7.13 6.43 7.63
CA VAL A 375 6.25 6.08 8.76
C VAL A 375 6.80 6.61 10.08
N ARG A 376 8.11 6.50 10.31
CA ARG A 376 8.75 7.09 11.49
C ARG A 376 8.50 8.60 11.59
N ARG A 377 8.63 9.34 10.49
CA ARG A 377 8.35 10.79 10.45
C ARG A 377 6.89 11.13 10.74
N ILE A 378 5.96 10.27 10.31
CA ILE A 378 4.53 10.41 10.64
C ILE A 378 4.33 10.26 12.14
N GLU A 379 4.89 9.21 12.74
CA GLU A 379 4.79 8.93 14.17
C GLU A 379 5.40 10.05 15.03
N GLU A 380 6.60 10.51 14.69
CA GLU A 380 7.26 11.66 15.31
C GLU A 380 6.40 12.94 15.20
N ALA A 381 5.82 13.20 14.03
CA ALA A 381 4.99 14.37 13.80
C ALA A 381 3.68 14.34 14.60
N ILE A 382 3.02 13.18 14.70
CA ILE A 382 1.80 13.01 15.50
C ILE A 382 2.11 13.12 16.99
N ALA A 383 3.23 12.59 17.44
CA ALA A 383 3.65 12.71 18.84
C ALA A 383 3.95 14.17 19.23
N SER A 384 4.54 14.95 18.32
CA SER A 384 4.86 16.37 18.54
C SER A 384 3.66 17.33 18.51
N ASP A 385 2.48 16.85 18.09
CA ASP A 385 1.24 17.63 18.01
C ASP A 385 0.35 17.45 19.24
N ARG A 386 0.75 16.58 20.19
CA ARG A 386 0.16 16.44 21.52
C ARG A 386 0.84 17.40 22.49
#